data_AF-S7W8K9-F1
#
_entry.id   AF-S7W8K9-F1
#
_cell.length_a   1.000
_cell.length_b   1.000
_cell.length_c   1.000
_cell.angle_alpha   90.00
_cell.angle_beta   90.00
_cell.angle_gamma   90.00
#
_symmetry.space_group_name_H-M   'P 1'
#
loop_
_entity.id
_entity.type
_entity.pdbx_description
1 polymer ?
#
loop_
_entity_poly.entity_id
_entity_poly.type
_entity_poly.pdbx_seq_one_letter_code
_entity_poly.pdbx_strand_id
1 'polypeptide(L)'
;DFSNKNIFYKNKKYKIMDINQTQQDEYMMKIEEDENNEIKENIGDGLIIPVENQSVRNMIYLGKDQNIYFKDKQEYFRSELNLLDIVKYPRIIDYNFISADRSSKLRYVVFNRKIICIILIRSELSVQDMFSHTKRVEEYIDIHTDNIRIHNHIINNNILVIDQFRMELRDEEKIRNVYIAENKDGLYFLEKIVNNDRIEIYKEKRSYFKIYFTVFICLLLFMLFRTHNLMKRKELLEERNGFKIYFGEFDKQMVLIKTFDVNDNRAEKEINILREHHHQNIIKYIYSEKSRKEISLILKFHKTRLCDVDMEIFKPNIIILVELLYFLHSKNIFYNNIHPSNIYIENDTFYLSNFEDSISIKENEICKEEVTGIIGYRSKELIEYCNHNIDLSFDAIRKIDIFSLGILIHQVLYKEHPFQTAFHGRDDENILREEKIMENNYTLKTIDNYTLNDLIHNMLKTEYSERFDIQQVKNHPYFWSNEKIFNFFCNISDYLENRTDESVNTKRLFKRLERNKFKVFTDSWSDSLDESIKKDLFSFRHYSTTIKAMLRSIRNKGRHYKELPEDIKSIYKGFPDGYVNYYLEKFPTLLIVCYHSAKSEKDDELLREFY
;
A
#
# COMPACT_ATOMS: atom_id res chain seq x y z
N ASP A 1 11.30 7.69 -15.07
CA ASP A 1 12.22 8.82 -15.34
C ASP A 1 13.34 8.89 -14.32
N PHE A 2 14.47 9.49 -14.74
CA PHE A 2 15.71 9.77 -13.99
C PHE A 2 16.42 8.56 -13.33
N SER A 3 17.60 8.08 -13.73
CA SER A 3 18.82 8.62 -14.38
C SER A 3 19.85 9.27 -13.44
N ASN A 4 21.14 8.98 -13.70
CA ASN A 4 22.37 9.58 -13.12
C ASN A 4 22.73 9.22 -11.65
N LYS A 5 24.01 9.15 -11.22
CA LYS A 5 25.33 9.13 -11.90
C LYS A 5 26.45 8.63 -10.95
N ASN A 6 27.48 8.02 -11.54
CA ASN A 6 28.92 8.05 -11.20
C ASN A 6 29.42 8.02 -9.73
N ILE A 7 30.08 6.90 -9.41
CA ILE A 7 31.48 6.77 -8.93
C ILE A 7 32.16 8.07 -8.42
N PHE A 8 32.66 8.02 -7.17
CA PHE A 8 33.88 8.70 -6.77
C PHE A 8 34.71 7.84 -5.79
N TYR A 9 36.03 7.82 -5.99
CA TYR A 9 37.00 7.17 -5.11
C TYR A 9 37.11 7.88 -3.75
N LYS A 10 37.46 7.13 -2.68
CA LYS A 10 38.19 7.72 -1.55
C LYS A 10 39.11 6.73 -0.85
N ASN A 11 40.39 7.07 -0.83
CA ASN A 11 41.46 6.38 -0.10
C ASN A 11 41.12 6.18 1.38
N LYS A 12 41.54 5.06 1.96
CA LYS A 12 41.84 4.99 3.39
C LYS A 12 43.31 4.60 3.60
N LYS A 13 44.04 5.54 4.21
CA LYS A 13 45.37 5.34 4.77
C LYS A 13 45.28 4.27 5.87
N TYR A 14 46.26 3.38 5.94
CA TYR A 14 46.52 2.65 7.18
C TYR A 14 47.59 3.40 7.98
N LYS A 15 47.29 3.58 9.26
CA LYS A 15 48.12 4.31 10.22
C LYS A 15 49.16 3.32 10.77
N ILE A 16 50.42 3.72 10.78
CA ILE A 16 51.45 3.04 11.58
C ILE A 16 51.00 3.10 13.04
N MET A 17 51.04 1.98 13.75
CA MET A 17 51.10 1.97 15.21
C MET A 17 52.30 1.12 15.59
N ASP A 18 53.17 1.73 16.38
CA ASP A 18 54.51 1.22 16.64
C ASP A 18 54.53 0.00 17.57
N ILE A 19 55.64 -0.69 17.45
CA ILE A 19 56.11 -1.81 18.25
C ILE A 19 56.15 -1.41 19.72
N ASN A 20 55.75 -2.34 20.62
CA ASN A 20 56.01 -2.15 22.05
C ASN A 20 57.49 -2.39 22.31
N GLN A 21 58.16 -1.34 22.80
CA GLN A 21 59.60 -1.16 22.75
C GLN A 21 60.29 -1.83 23.94
N THR A 22 60.33 -3.17 23.95
CA THR A 22 60.91 -3.95 25.07
C THR A 22 61.55 -5.29 24.67
N GLN A 23 61.79 -5.51 23.38
CA GLN A 23 62.58 -6.64 22.85
C GLN A 23 63.63 -6.21 21.79
N GLN A 24 63.97 -4.92 21.74
CA GLN A 24 65.06 -4.41 20.89
C GLN A 24 66.38 -4.18 21.65
N ASP A 25 66.36 -4.19 22.98
CA ASP A 25 67.55 -3.92 23.81
C ASP A 25 68.28 -5.20 24.30
N GLU A 26 67.84 -6.39 23.85
CA GLU A 26 68.64 -7.64 23.91
C GLU A 26 69.38 -7.92 22.58
N TYR A 27 69.47 -6.92 21.72
CA TYR A 27 70.38 -6.89 20.56
C TYR A 27 71.78 -6.39 21.03
N MET A 28 72.82 -6.65 20.23
CA MET A 28 74.12 -5.94 20.25
C MET A 28 75.17 -6.17 21.37
N MET A 29 74.95 -6.90 22.47
CA MET A 29 76.03 -7.14 23.46
C MET A 29 76.79 -8.48 23.28
N LYS A 30 76.97 -8.94 22.04
CA LYS A 30 77.70 -10.20 21.73
C LYS A 30 78.27 -10.34 20.31
N ILE A 31 78.44 -9.24 19.57
CA ILE A 31 78.97 -9.23 18.18
C ILE A 31 80.06 -8.14 18.02
N GLU A 32 80.80 -7.82 19.10
CA GLU A 32 82.02 -7.01 19.05
C GLU A 32 83.09 -7.61 19.98
N GLU A 33 83.54 -8.83 19.65
CA GLU A 33 84.84 -9.38 20.03
C GLU A 33 85.16 -10.54 19.04
N ASP A 34 86.45 -10.75 18.75
CA ASP A 34 87.02 -11.77 17.83
C ASP A 34 86.86 -11.57 16.30
N GLU A 35 87.10 -10.35 15.81
CA GLU A 35 87.96 -10.21 14.61
C GLU A 35 89.43 -10.07 15.07
N ASN A 36 90.22 -11.14 14.95
CA ASN A 36 91.66 -11.16 14.58
C ASN A 36 92.33 -12.50 14.97
N ASN A 37 92.68 -13.33 13.98
CA ASN A 37 94.02 -13.95 13.92
C ASN A 37 94.28 -14.59 12.56
N GLU A 38 95.48 -14.38 12.05
CA GLU A 38 95.92 -14.75 10.69
C GLU A 38 96.82 -16.00 10.69
N ILE A 39 96.66 -16.82 9.64
CA ILE A 39 97.70 -17.67 9.00
C ILE A 39 98.43 -18.71 9.89
N LYS A 40 98.17 -20.02 9.67
CA LYS A 40 99.14 -20.95 9.01
C LYS A 40 98.65 -22.40 8.80
N GLU A 41 98.89 -22.85 7.57
CA GLU A 41 99.28 -24.19 7.06
C GLU A 41 99.09 -25.49 7.87
N ASN A 42 98.76 -26.54 7.08
CA ASN A 42 99.13 -27.96 7.18
C ASN A 42 98.23 -29.02 7.87
N ILE A 43 97.72 -29.92 7.00
CA ILE A 43 97.75 -31.40 7.09
C ILE A 43 96.86 -32.11 8.15
N GLY A 44 96.16 -33.17 7.71
CA GLY A 44 95.53 -34.19 8.57
C GLY A 44 94.00 -34.20 8.50
N ASP A 45 93.41 -34.80 7.46
CA ASP A 45 92.94 -36.20 7.45
C ASP A 45 91.67 -36.46 8.29
N GLY A 46 90.51 -36.25 7.65
CA GLY A 46 89.21 -36.78 8.05
C GLY A 46 88.45 -37.26 6.81
N LEU A 47 88.20 -38.56 6.70
CA LEU A 47 87.70 -39.22 5.48
C LEU A 47 86.48 -38.52 4.85
N ILE A 48 86.62 -38.11 3.58
CA ILE A 48 85.50 -37.87 2.68
C ILE A 48 85.42 -39.07 1.72
N ILE A 49 84.46 -39.97 1.98
CA ILE A 49 84.12 -41.08 1.08
C ILE A 49 83.37 -40.48 -0.13
N PRO A 50 83.72 -40.85 -1.38
CA PRO A 50 83.21 -40.16 -2.56
C PRO A 50 81.72 -40.41 -2.76
N VAL A 51 80.91 -39.36 -2.68
CA VAL A 51 79.72 -39.27 -3.52
C VAL A 51 80.22 -38.87 -4.90
N GLU A 52 80.00 -39.73 -5.89
CA GLU A 52 80.44 -39.51 -7.27
C GLU A 52 79.86 -38.19 -7.80
N ASN A 53 80.72 -37.17 -7.84
CA ASN A 53 80.39 -35.87 -8.40
C ASN A 53 80.49 -35.96 -9.94
N GLN A 54 79.59 -36.74 -10.56
CA GLN A 54 79.39 -36.73 -12.02
C GLN A 54 78.69 -35.44 -12.48
N SER A 55 79.29 -34.29 -12.16
CA SER A 55 79.01 -33.01 -12.81
C SER A 55 79.73 -32.91 -14.15
N VAL A 56 79.53 -33.92 -15.01
CA VAL A 56 79.91 -33.80 -16.43
C VAL A 56 78.87 -32.91 -17.09
N ARG A 57 79.30 -31.69 -17.43
CA ARG A 57 78.50 -30.70 -18.13
C ARG A 57 78.19 -31.19 -19.55
N ASN A 58 77.01 -31.78 -19.75
CA ASN A 58 76.46 -32.07 -21.08
C ASN A 58 76.07 -30.77 -21.80
N MET A 59 77.06 -29.96 -22.16
CA MET A 59 76.86 -28.84 -23.07
C MET A 59 76.63 -29.40 -24.48
N ILE A 60 75.53 -28.96 -25.07
CA ILE A 60 75.14 -29.26 -26.43
C ILE A 60 75.70 -28.15 -27.32
N TYR A 61 76.53 -28.52 -28.30
CA TYR A 61 77.18 -27.60 -29.23
C TYR A 61 76.58 -27.75 -30.63
N LEU A 62 76.30 -26.64 -31.30
CA LEU A 62 75.83 -26.65 -32.69
C LEU A 62 77.01 -26.46 -33.65
N GLY A 63 77.21 -27.41 -34.56
CA GLY A 63 78.19 -27.29 -35.64
C GLY A 63 77.73 -26.33 -36.73
N LYS A 64 78.68 -25.78 -37.50
CA LYS A 64 78.38 -24.91 -38.67
C LYS A 64 77.63 -25.65 -39.79
N ASP A 65 77.64 -26.97 -39.76
CA ASP A 65 76.91 -27.91 -40.61
C ASP A 65 75.51 -28.25 -40.09
N GLN A 66 75.04 -27.54 -39.05
CA GLN A 66 73.75 -27.73 -38.37
C GLN A 66 73.59 -29.08 -37.65
N ASN A 67 74.66 -29.87 -37.52
CA ASN A 67 74.63 -31.06 -36.68
C ASN A 67 74.86 -30.70 -35.21
N ILE A 68 74.30 -31.51 -34.33
CA ILE A 68 74.38 -31.31 -32.89
C ILE A 68 75.52 -32.17 -32.34
N TYR A 69 76.29 -31.63 -31.40
CA TYR A 69 77.46 -32.28 -30.83
C TYR A 69 77.38 -32.27 -29.30
N PHE A 70 77.69 -33.40 -28.68
CA PHE A 70 77.81 -33.55 -27.24
C PHE A 70 79.29 -33.58 -26.85
N LYS A 71 79.64 -32.96 -25.73
CA LYS A 71 81.01 -33.02 -25.21
C LYS A 71 81.06 -33.87 -23.94
N ASP A 72 81.58 -35.09 -24.04
CA ASP A 72 81.98 -35.90 -22.88
C ASP A 72 83.51 -35.96 -22.80
N LYS A 73 84.06 -35.82 -21.59
CA LYS A 73 85.49 -35.97 -21.25
C LYS A 73 86.50 -35.47 -22.30
N GLN A 74 86.22 -34.27 -22.83
CA GLN A 74 87.00 -33.51 -23.83
C GLN A 74 86.80 -33.89 -25.31
N GLU A 75 86.13 -35.00 -25.65
CA GLU A 75 85.81 -35.36 -27.03
C GLU A 75 84.42 -34.86 -27.46
N TYR A 76 84.22 -34.66 -28.77
CA TYR A 76 82.95 -34.17 -29.34
C TYR A 76 82.28 -35.28 -30.17
N PHE A 77 81.12 -35.74 -29.71
CA PHE A 77 80.33 -36.78 -30.36
C PHE A 77 79.21 -36.14 -31.19
N ARG A 78 79.16 -36.44 -32.49
CA ARG A 78 78.11 -35.96 -33.38
C ARG A 78 76.82 -36.77 -33.15
N SER A 79 75.71 -36.07 -32.93
CA SER A 79 74.36 -36.63 -32.89
C SER A 79 73.94 -37.14 -34.28
N GLU A 80 73.15 -38.22 -34.31
CA GLU A 80 72.46 -38.67 -35.52
C GLU A 80 71.37 -37.69 -35.99
N LEU A 81 70.92 -36.79 -35.10
CA LEU A 81 69.91 -35.76 -35.39
C LEU A 81 70.57 -34.42 -35.71
N ASN A 82 70.10 -33.75 -36.75
CA ASN A 82 70.49 -32.37 -37.06
C ASN A 82 69.43 -31.37 -36.55
N LEU A 83 69.79 -30.08 -36.57
CA LEU A 83 68.91 -29.00 -36.11
C LEU A 83 67.54 -29.00 -36.81
N LEU A 84 67.50 -29.35 -38.10
CA LEU A 84 66.30 -29.35 -38.93
C LEU A 84 65.32 -30.46 -38.53
N ASP A 85 65.83 -31.58 -38.01
CA ASP A 85 65.01 -32.67 -37.47
C ASP A 85 64.36 -32.25 -36.14
N ILE A 86 65.09 -31.53 -35.28
CA ILE A 86 64.57 -31.00 -34.01
C ILE A 86 63.54 -29.88 -34.23
N VAL A 87 63.72 -29.01 -35.23
CA VAL A 87 62.71 -28.01 -35.64
C VAL A 87 61.39 -28.68 -36.03
N LYS A 88 61.43 -29.86 -36.67
CA LYS A 88 60.23 -30.58 -37.10
C LYS A 88 59.61 -31.47 -36.03
N TYR A 89 60.43 -32.10 -35.19
CA TYR A 89 59.99 -33.09 -34.20
C TYR A 89 60.76 -32.93 -32.89
N PRO A 90 60.27 -32.13 -31.93
CA PRO A 90 60.91 -31.95 -30.63
C PRO A 90 61.05 -33.28 -29.89
N ARG A 91 62.23 -33.52 -29.28
CA ARG A 91 62.54 -34.75 -28.51
C ARG A 91 63.34 -34.43 -27.26
N ILE A 92 63.25 -35.33 -26.28
CA ILE A 92 64.11 -35.35 -25.09
C ILE A 92 65.37 -36.13 -25.44
N ILE A 93 66.55 -35.58 -25.14
CA ILE A 93 67.86 -36.23 -25.32
C ILE A 93 68.66 -36.01 -24.02
N ASP A 94 69.16 -37.09 -23.43
CA ASP A 94 69.96 -37.08 -22.18
C ASP A 94 69.42 -36.11 -21.11
N TYR A 95 68.13 -36.30 -20.79
CA TYR A 95 67.35 -35.53 -19.80
C TYR A 95 67.11 -34.03 -20.13
N ASN A 96 67.58 -33.54 -21.27
CA ASN A 96 67.33 -32.19 -21.78
C ASN A 96 66.25 -32.21 -22.87
N PHE A 97 65.34 -31.24 -22.87
CA PHE A 97 64.38 -31.04 -23.96
C PHE A 97 64.92 -29.98 -24.91
N ILE A 98 65.05 -30.31 -26.20
CA ILE A 98 65.49 -29.37 -27.24
C ILE A 98 64.30 -29.11 -28.16
N SER A 99 63.96 -27.84 -28.31
CA SER A 99 62.97 -27.35 -29.28
C SER A 99 63.55 -26.14 -29.99
N ALA A 100 63.30 -26.06 -31.31
CA ALA A 100 63.73 -24.95 -32.14
C ALA A 100 62.50 -24.29 -32.78
N ASP A 101 62.38 -22.97 -32.65
CA ASP A 101 61.13 -22.28 -32.95
C ASP A 101 60.80 -22.27 -34.45
N ARG A 102 59.70 -22.98 -34.79
CA ARG A 102 58.77 -22.64 -35.86
C ARG A 102 57.39 -23.22 -35.53
N SER A 103 56.69 -22.58 -34.59
CA SER A 103 55.27 -22.74 -34.18
C SER A 103 54.92 -23.45 -32.86
N SER A 104 55.88 -23.95 -32.08
CA SER A 104 55.62 -24.37 -30.70
C SER A 104 55.61 -23.17 -29.75
N LYS A 105 54.43 -22.79 -29.22
CA LYS A 105 54.30 -21.73 -28.20
C LYS A 105 54.84 -22.18 -26.83
N LEU A 106 56.15 -22.30 -26.69
CA LEU A 106 56.79 -22.26 -25.37
C LEU A 106 56.48 -20.91 -24.73
N ARG A 107 55.98 -20.93 -23.50
CA ARG A 107 55.66 -19.74 -22.71
C ARG A 107 56.59 -19.64 -21.51
N TYR A 108 57.07 -18.43 -21.28
CA TYR A 108 58.24 -18.12 -20.48
C TYR A 108 57.84 -17.29 -19.26
N VAL A 109 58.37 -17.61 -18.09
CA VAL A 109 58.36 -16.68 -16.93
C VAL A 109 59.78 -16.20 -16.69
N VAL A 110 60.01 -14.88 -16.75
CA VAL A 110 61.34 -14.29 -16.53
C VAL A 110 61.53 -13.98 -15.05
N PHE A 111 62.60 -14.51 -14.45
CA PHE A 111 62.93 -14.33 -13.04
C PHE A 111 64.43 -14.01 -12.88
N ASN A 112 64.77 -12.85 -12.32
CA ASN A 112 66.16 -12.38 -12.13
C ASN A 112 67.08 -12.60 -13.36
N ARG A 113 66.58 -12.27 -14.56
CA ARG A 113 67.22 -12.45 -15.88
C ARG A 113 67.44 -13.90 -16.35
N LYS A 114 66.96 -14.91 -15.62
CA LYS A 114 66.82 -16.29 -16.12
C LYS A 114 65.38 -16.54 -16.58
N ILE A 115 65.18 -17.44 -17.54
CA ILE A 115 63.83 -17.84 -17.97
C ILE A 115 63.46 -19.13 -17.23
N ILE A 116 62.20 -19.32 -16.87
CA ILE A 116 61.68 -20.55 -16.26
C ILE A 116 60.57 -21.07 -17.16
N CYS A 117 60.60 -22.38 -17.43
CA CYS A 117 59.63 -23.10 -18.24
C CYS A 117 59.06 -24.27 -17.43
N ILE A 118 57.74 -24.34 -17.35
CA ILE A 118 57.03 -25.45 -16.70
C ILE A 118 56.52 -26.37 -17.81
N ILE A 119 56.68 -27.68 -17.65
CA ILE A 119 56.18 -28.72 -18.56
C ILE A 119 55.52 -29.82 -17.70
N LEU A 120 54.27 -30.17 -17.98
CA LEU A 120 53.48 -31.26 -17.37
C LEU A 120 53.22 -32.32 -18.46
N ILE A 121 53.23 -33.62 -18.12
CA ILE A 121 53.15 -34.72 -19.12
C ILE A 121 52.25 -35.92 -18.60
N ARG A 122 51.03 -36.13 -19.18
CA ARG A 122 50.08 -37.29 -19.23
C ARG A 122 49.08 -37.32 -20.46
N SER A 123 48.98 -38.41 -21.23
CA SER A 123 47.96 -38.82 -22.24
C SER A 123 48.31 -40.24 -22.69
N GLU A 124 47.48 -41.20 -22.31
CA GLU A 124 47.71 -42.62 -22.53
C GLU A 124 47.61 -43.06 -24.01
N LEU A 125 48.64 -43.75 -24.51
CA LEU A 125 48.85 -44.13 -25.89
C LEU A 125 48.93 -45.67 -25.98
N SER A 126 47.86 -46.30 -26.45
CA SER A 126 47.80 -47.77 -26.49
C SER A 126 48.48 -48.35 -27.73
N VAL A 127 49.63 -48.98 -27.58
CA VAL A 127 50.34 -49.70 -28.65
C VAL A 127 49.92 -51.17 -28.61
N GLN A 128 49.43 -51.68 -29.75
CA GLN A 128 49.13 -53.10 -29.93
C GLN A 128 50.17 -53.74 -30.86
N ASP A 129 50.79 -54.83 -30.41
CA ASP A 129 51.69 -55.61 -31.23
C ASP A 129 50.91 -56.38 -32.31
N MET A 130 51.33 -56.31 -33.57
CA MET A 130 50.63 -56.95 -34.69
C MET A 130 50.90 -58.47 -34.82
N PHE A 131 51.93 -59.01 -34.19
CA PHE A 131 52.25 -60.44 -34.22
C PHE A 131 51.88 -61.16 -32.92
N SER A 132 51.86 -60.48 -31.77
CA SER A 132 51.45 -61.06 -30.48
C SER A 132 50.09 -60.60 -29.96
N HIS A 133 49.46 -59.60 -30.58
CA HIS A 133 48.18 -58.99 -30.22
C HIS A 133 48.07 -58.36 -28.82
N THR A 134 49.13 -58.35 -28.00
CA THR A 134 49.12 -57.69 -26.69
C THR A 134 49.07 -56.16 -26.81
N LYS A 135 48.27 -55.50 -25.96
CA LYS A 135 48.22 -54.03 -25.81
C LYS A 135 49.00 -53.56 -24.58
N ARG A 136 49.75 -52.46 -24.71
CA ARG A 136 50.32 -51.67 -23.59
C ARG A 136 49.97 -50.19 -23.75
N VAL A 137 50.02 -49.39 -22.69
CA VAL A 137 49.49 -48.02 -22.62
C VAL A 137 50.52 -47.05 -22.01
N GLU A 138 50.78 -45.86 -22.59
CA GLU A 138 51.86 -44.93 -22.16
C GLU A 138 51.56 -43.41 -22.29
N GLU A 139 52.05 -42.54 -21.38
CA GLU A 139 51.35 -41.28 -21.00
C GLU A 139 52.06 -39.90 -21.33
N TYR A 140 51.48 -38.98 -22.16
CA TYR A 140 51.98 -37.63 -22.61
C TYR A 140 51.04 -36.33 -22.55
N ILE A 141 51.24 -35.25 -21.75
CA ILE A 141 50.40 -33.97 -21.64
C ILE A 141 51.09 -32.90 -22.52
N ASP A 142 50.33 -31.86 -22.89
CA ASP A 142 50.87 -30.55 -23.26
C ASP A 142 50.33 -29.40 -22.38
N ILE A 143 51.12 -28.32 -22.18
CA ILE A 143 50.83 -27.25 -21.19
C ILE A 143 50.22 -25.98 -21.78
N HIS A 144 49.41 -25.31 -20.95
CA HIS A 144 49.16 -23.87 -21.08
C HIS A 144 49.32 -23.14 -19.74
N THR A 145 50.06 -22.03 -19.70
CA THR A 145 50.00 -21.04 -18.59
C THR A 145 50.18 -19.63 -19.14
N ASP A 146 49.61 -18.62 -18.46
CA ASP A 146 50.05 -17.23 -18.47
C ASP A 146 50.19 -16.77 -17.01
N ASN A 147 51.29 -16.08 -16.69
CA ASN A 147 51.45 -15.22 -15.50
C ASN A 147 51.29 -15.84 -14.09
N ILE A 148 52.23 -16.71 -13.70
CA ILE A 148 52.51 -17.02 -12.28
C ILE A 148 53.55 -16.03 -11.72
N ARG A 149 53.32 -15.45 -10.53
CA ARG A 149 54.33 -14.69 -9.76
C ARG A 149 54.78 -15.48 -8.54
N ILE A 150 55.97 -16.09 -8.63
CA ILE A 150 56.60 -16.80 -7.50
C ILE A 150 57.18 -15.77 -6.52
N HIS A 151 56.88 -15.91 -5.23
CA HIS A 151 57.49 -15.10 -4.16
C HIS A 151 58.70 -15.80 -3.57
N ASN A 152 59.68 -15.01 -3.13
CA ASN A 152 61.09 -15.43 -3.02
C ASN A 152 61.45 -16.20 -1.73
N HIS A 153 60.49 -16.89 -1.11
CA HIS A 153 60.70 -17.64 0.13
C HIS A 153 60.75 -19.15 -0.14
N ILE A 154 61.97 -19.64 -0.35
CA ILE A 154 62.30 -21.05 -0.17
C ILE A 154 62.33 -21.30 1.34
N ILE A 155 61.42 -22.15 1.83
CA ILE A 155 61.38 -22.59 3.23
C ILE A 155 61.44 -24.12 3.19
N ASN A 156 62.48 -24.70 3.80
CA ASN A 156 62.71 -26.15 3.89
C ASN A 156 62.56 -26.90 2.54
N ASN A 157 63.32 -26.47 1.52
CA ASN A 157 63.33 -27.01 0.15
C ASN A 157 62.00 -26.96 -0.63
N ASN A 158 60.95 -26.32 -0.10
CA ASN A 158 59.67 -26.17 -0.80
C ASN A 158 59.56 -24.80 -1.49
N ILE A 159 58.98 -24.79 -2.70
CA ILE A 159 58.68 -23.57 -3.46
C ILE A 159 57.23 -23.17 -3.20
N LEU A 160 57.00 -22.01 -2.60
CA LEU A 160 55.64 -21.49 -2.35
C LEU A 160 55.12 -20.74 -3.59
N VAL A 161 54.12 -21.30 -4.27
CA VAL A 161 53.44 -20.67 -5.41
C VAL A 161 52.09 -20.11 -4.95
N ILE A 162 51.95 -18.78 -4.96
CA ILE A 162 50.70 -18.11 -4.61
C ILE A 162 49.94 -17.78 -5.90
N ASP A 163 48.89 -18.54 -6.17
CA ASP A 163 47.91 -18.21 -7.21
C ASP A 163 47.13 -16.95 -6.80
N GLN A 164 47.12 -15.92 -7.66
CA GLN A 164 46.30 -14.73 -7.44
C GLN A 164 44.92 -14.79 -8.09
N PHE A 165 44.65 -15.69 -9.05
CA PHE A 165 43.31 -15.87 -9.64
C PHE A 165 43.06 -17.29 -10.22
N ARG A 166 42.52 -18.17 -9.37
CA ARG A 166 41.81 -19.43 -9.69
C ARG A 166 42.40 -20.26 -10.85
N MET A 167 43.57 -20.84 -10.59
CA MET A 167 44.00 -22.04 -11.30
C MET A 167 43.49 -23.30 -10.55
N GLU A 168 42.35 -23.84 -10.97
CA GLU A 168 41.84 -25.12 -10.45
C GLU A 168 42.53 -26.29 -11.15
N LEU A 169 43.73 -26.63 -10.68
CA LEU A 169 44.27 -27.98 -10.86
C LEU A 169 43.31 -28.99 -10.21
N ARG A 170 43.03 -30.07 -10.93
CA ARG A 170 42.23 -31.18 -10.40
C ARG A 170 43.07 -31.94 -9.37
N ASP A 171 42.44 -32.53 -8.35
CA ASP A 171 43.16 -33.19 -7.25
C ASP A 171 44.03 -34.40 -7.69
N GLU A 172 43.87 -34.85 -8.94
CA GLU A 172 44.63 -35.93 -9.59
C GLU A 172 45.87 -35.46 -10.38
N GLU A 173 46.06 -34.15 -10.58
CA GLU A 173 47.11 -33.56 -11.42
C GLU A 173 48.34 -33.16 -10.58
N LYS A 174 49.45 -33.92 -10.70
CA LYS A 174 50.71 -33.65 -9.99
C LYS A 174 51.76 -32.95 -10.84
N ILE A 175 52.36 -31.88 -10.31
CA ILE A 175 53.55 -31.26 -10.89
C ILE A 175 54.77 -32.14 -10.62
N ARG A 176 55.34 -32.74 -11.67
CA ARG A 176 56.51 -33.64 -11.59
C ARG A 176 57.86 -32.94 -11.72
N ASN A 177 57.97 -31.99 -12.65
CA ASN A 177 59.25 -31.40 -13.08
C ASN A 177 59.12 -29.89 -13.27
N VAL A 178 60.21 -29.15 -13.00
CA VAL A 178 60.33 -27.71 -13.26
C VAL A 178 61.69 -27.43 -13.89
N TYR A 179 61.76 -26.59 -14.93
CA TYR A 179 62.98 -26.31 -15.69
C TYR A 179 63.29 -24.80 -15.77
N ILE A 180 64.57 -24.42 -15.75
CA ILE A 180 65.07 -23.11 -16.21
C ILE A 180 65.33 -23.21 -17.71
N ALA A 181 64.85 -22.24 -18.48
CA ALA A 181 65.30 -22.05 -19.85
C ALA A 181 66.40 -20.97 -19.91
N GLU A 182 67.35 -21.14 -20.81
CA GLU A 182 68.30 -20.11 -21.21
C GLU A 182 68.27 -19.97 -22.73
N ASN A 183 68.08 -18.75 -23.25
CA ASN A 183 68.11 -18.51 -24.69
C ASN A 183 69.52 -18.12 -25.13
N LYS A 184 70.07 -18.83 -26.11
CA LYS A 184 71.32 -18.48 -26.80
C LYS A 184 71.06 -18.56 -28.31
N ASP A 185 71.24 -17.44 -28.99
CA ASP A 185 71.09 -17.29 -30.45
C ASP A 185 69.78 -17.83 -31.05
N GLY A 186 68.67 -17.72 -30.30
CA GLY A 186 67.34 -18.17 -30.73
C GLY A 186 67.00 -19.62 -30.35
N LEU A 187 67.92 -20.35 -29.70
CA LEU A 187 67.71 -21.69 -29.18
C LEU A 187 67.52 -21.65 -27.66
N TYR A 188 66.54 -22.40 -27.16
CA TYR A 188 66.24 -22.50 -25.72
C TYR A 188 66.81 -23.80 -25.14
N PHE A 189 67.70 -23.66 -24.17
CA PHE A 189 68.32 -24.75 -23.43
C PHE A 189 67.60 -24.91 -22.08
N LEU A 190 67.06 -26.09 -21.79
CA LEU A 190 66.20 -26.35 -20.63
C LEU A 190 66.91 -27.20 -19.55
N GLU A 191 67.39 -26.55 -18.50
CA GLU A 191 68.04 -27.16 -17.33
C GLU A 191 66.99 -27.51 -16.25
N LYS A 192 67.00 -28.74 -15.73
CA LYS A 192 66.02 -29.21 -14.74
C LYS A 192 66.35 -28.70 -13.33
N ILE A 193 65.42 -28.01 -12.67
CA ILE A 193 65.60 -27.45 -11.31
C ILE A 193 65.18 -28.45 -10.21
N VAL A 194 64.01 -29.06 -10.37
CA VAL A 194 63.36 -29.85 -9.30
C VAL A 194 62.99 -31.23 -9.81
N ASN A 195 63.22 -32.24 -8.97
CA ASN A 195 62.97 -33.65 -9.25
C ASN A 195 62.26 -34.31 -8.04
N ASN A 196 60.94 -34.18 -7.92
CA ASN A 196 60.17 -34.86 -6.86
C ASN A 196 58.65 -34.89 -7.12
N ASP A 197 57.99 -36.03 -6.91
CA ASP A 197 56.53 -36.21 -7.04
C ASP A 197 55.71 -35.61 -5.85
N ARG A 198 56.30 -34.69 -5.09
CA ARG A 198 55.79 -34.17 -3.80
C ARG A 198 55.66 -32.63 -3.75
N ILE A 199 55.26 -32.02 -4.87
CA ILE A 199 54.89 -30.60 -4.89
C ILE A 199 53.46 -30.47 -4.37
N GLU A 200 53.29 -30.01 -3.13
CA GLU A 200 51.97 -29.77 -2.51
C GLU A 200 51.47 -28.33 -2.75
N ILE A 201 50.17 -28.18 -3.01
CA ILE A 201 49.53 -26.91 -3.37
C ILE A 201 48.60 -26.47 -2.24
N TYR A 202 48.91 -25.33 -1.61
CA TYR A 202 48.18 -24.84 -0.44
C TYR A 202 47.03 -23.90 -0.83
N LYS A 203 45.78 -24.31 -0.61
CA LYS A 203 44.56 -23.48 -0.83
C LYS A 203 44.07 -22.88 0.51
N GLU A 204 44.07 -21.55 0.62
CA GLU A 204 43.64 -20.83 1.84
C GLU A 204 42.12 -20.94 2.08
N LYS A 205 41.69 -21.51 3.22
CA LYS A 205 40.26 -21.57 3.62
C LYS A 205 39.76 -20.27 4.23
N ARG A 206 39.06 -19.44 3.45
CA ARG A 206 38.34 -18.27 3.98
C ARG A 206 36.98 -18.65 4.59
N SER A 207 36.71 -18.19 5.81
CA SER A 207 35.50 -18.53 6.56
C SER A 207 34.31 -17.64 6.20
N TYR A 208 33.53 -18.07 5.20
CA TYR A 208 32.28 -17.41 4.79
C TYR A 208 31.17 -17.44 5.86
N PHE A 209 31.29 -18.32 6.87
CA PHE A 209 30.26 -18.57 7.88
C PHE A 209 29.82 -17.30 8.61
N LYS A 210 30.77 -16.42 8.99
CA LYS A 210 30.44 -15.17 9.70
C LYS A 210 29.60 -14.22 8.85
N ILE A 211 29.88 -14.10 7.55
CA ILE A 211 29.14 -13.20 6.65
C ILE A 211 27.71 -13.72 6.46
N TYR A 212 27.56 -15.01 6.15
CA TYR A 212 26.22 -15.60 6.01
C TYR A 212 25.43 -15.59 7.33
N PHE A 213 26.08 -15.78 8.48
CA PHE A 213 25.42 -15.71 9.78
C PHE A 213 24.98 -14.28 10.14
N THR A 214 25.79 -13.25 9.85
CA THR A 214 25.37 -11.85 10.02
C THR A 214 24.24 -11.48 9.06
N VAL A 215 24.31 -11.86 7.79
CA VAL A 215 23.21 -11.63 6.82
C VAL A 215 21.95 -12.38 7.24
N PHE A 216 22.06 -13.62 7.71
CA PHE A 216 20.94 -14.38 8.25
C PHE A 216 20.33 -13.73 9.49
N ILE A 217 21.14 -13.24 10.44
CA ILE A 217 20.64 -12.47 11.60
C ILE A 217 19.98 -11.17 11.15
N CYS A 218 20.54 -10.43 10.20
CA CYS A 218 19.93 -9.20 9.69
C CYS A 218 18.60 -9.48 8.97
N LEU A 219 18.51 -10.57 8.19
CA LEU A 219 17.26 -11.02 7.56
C LEU A 219 16.25 -11.52 8.60
N LEU A 220 16.69 -12.28 9.60
CA LEU A 220 15.85 -12.76 10.70
C LEU A 220 15.32 -11.58 11.52
N LEU A 221 16.15 -10.61 11.87
CA LEU A 221 15.74 -9.37 12.55
C LEU A 221 14.80 -8.54 11.66
N PHE A 222 15.08 -8.40 10.36
CA PHE A 222 14.19 -7.70 9.43
C PHE A 222 12.83 -8.39 9.32
N MET A 223 12.80 -9.73 9.26
CA MET A 223 11.55 -10.50 9.32
C MET A 223 10.87 -10.33 10.68
N LEU A 224 11.60 -10.42 11.80
CA LEU A 224 11.05 -10.26 13.15
C LEU A 224 10.42 -8.87 13.36
N PHE A 225 11.10 -7.80 12.94
CA PHE A 225 10.57 -6.43 12.94
C PHE A 225 9.35 -6.28 12.02
N ARG A 226 9.29 -7.01 10.90
CA ARG A 226 8.13 -7.05 10.01
C ARG A 226 6.99 -7.93 10.54
N THR A 227 7.26 -8.89 11.42
CA THR A 227 6.28 -9.77 12.08
C THR A 227 5.76 -9.24 13.43
N HIS A 228 6.12 -8.02 13.83
CA HIS A 228 5.20 -7.28 14.68
C HIS A 228 3.93 -7.03 13.87
N ASN A 229 2.92 -7.89 14.07
CA ASN A 229 1.59 -7.72 13.51
C ASN A 229 1.13 -6.30 13.84
N LEU A 230 1.20 -5.42 12.84
CA LEU A 230 0.82 -4.01 12.94
C LEU A 230 -0.63 -3.88 13.38
N MET A 231 -1.45 -4.85 12.95
CA MET A 231 -2.84 -5.06 13.32
C MET A 231 -2.97 -6.07 14.47
N LYS A 232 -3.66 -5.69 15.55
CA LYS A 232 -4.07 -6.60 16.65
C LYS A 232 -5.57 -6.48 16.87
N ARG A 233 -6.31 -7.58 16.68
CA ARG A 233 -7.71 -7.69 17.10
C ARG A 233 -7.73 -7.83 18.63
N LYS A 234 -8.56 -7.03 19.31
CA LYS A 234 -8.67 -7.02 20.78
C LYS A 234 -10.00 -7.62 21.25
N GLU A 235 -11.09 -7.22 20.61
CA GLU A 235 -12.45 -7.59 21.00
C GLU A 235 -13.32 -7.72 19.74
N LEU A 236 -14.19 -8.72 19.68
CA LEU A 236 -15.21 -8.86 18.64
C LEU A 236 -16.42 -8.02 19.06
N LEU A 237 -16.72 -6.96 18.30
CA LEU A 237 -17.87 -6.08 18.55
C LEU A 237 -19.15 -6.60 17.91
N GLU A 238 -19.03 -7.21 16.73
CA GLU A 238 -20.18 -7.63 15.93
C GLU A 238 -19.80 -8.73 14.94
N GLU A 239 -20.71 -9.67 14.73
CA GLU A 239 -20.66 -10.70 13.69
C GLU A 239 -21.99 -10.68 12.93
N ARG A 240 -21.94 -10.40 11.63
CA ARG A 240 -23.08 -10.44 10.72
C ARG A 240 -22.82 -11.46 9.62
N ASN A 241 -23.83 -11.72 8.79
CA ASN A 241 -23.81 -12.77 7.78
C ASN A 241 -22.65 -12.56 6.77
N GLY A 242 -21.55 -13.28 6.96
CA GLY A 242 -20.31 -13.23 6.16
C GLY A 242 -19.27 -12.16 6.52
N PHE A 243 -19.44 -11.37 7.59
CA PHE A 243 -18.36 -10.49 8.08
C PHE A 243 -18.34 -10.30 9.61
N LYS A 244 -17.17 -9.93 10.14
CA LYS A 244 -16.95 -9.66 11.56
C LYS A 244 -16.31 -8.28 11.75
N ILE A 245 -16.70 -7.55 12.80
CA ILE A 245 -16.11 -6.26 13.17
C ILE A 245 -15.44 -6.41 14.53
N TYR A 246 -14.13 -6.14 14.57
CA TYR A 246 -13.34 -6.14 15.79
C TYR A 246 -12.94 -4.73 16.18
N PHE A 247 -12.94 -4.44 17.47
CA PHE A 247 -12.11 -3.39 18.04
C PHE A 247 -10.65 -3.87 18.07
N GLY A 248 -9.72 -3.00 17.73
CA GLY A 248 -8.31 -3.36 17.65
C GLY A 248 -7.34 -2.20 17.65
N GLU A 249 -6.10 -2.52 17.32
CA GLU A 249 -4.98 -1.58 17.24
C GLU A 249 -4.29 -1.76 15.89
N PHE A 250 -4.03 -0.66 15.18
CA PHE A 250 -3.22 -0.61 13.97
C PHE A 250 -2.20 0.53 14.10
N ASP A 251 -0.91 0.22 14.01
CA ASP A 251 0.20 1.16 14.22
C ASP A 251 0.02 2.03 15.49
N LYS A 252 -0.28 1.37 16.62
CA LYS A 252 -0.56 1.97 17.94
C LYS A 252 -1.80 2.87 18.02
N GLN A 253 -2.57 3.02 16.95
CA GLN A 253 -3.86 3.73 16.94
C GLN A 253 -5.01 2.74 17.17
N MET A 254 -6.04 3.16 17.91
CA MET A 254 -7.25 2.36 18.07
C MET A 254 -8.10 2.43 16.79
N VAL A 255 -8.56 1.27 16.30
CA VAL A 255 -9.21 1.12 15.00
C VAL A 255 -10.34 0.10 15.06
N LEU A 256 -11.23 0.18 14.07
CA LEU A 256 -12.13 -0.92 13.71
C LEU A 256 -11.45 -1.78 12.64
N ILE A 257 -11.51 -3.10 12.83
CA ILE A 257 -11.00 -4.09 11.88
C ILE A 257 -12.22 -4.90 11.40
N LYS A 258 -12.69 -4.64 10.18
CA LYS A 258 -13.79 -5.41 9.57
C LYS A 258 -13.21 -6.49 8.68
N THR A 259 -13.64 -7.74 8.86
CA THR A 259 -13.07 -8.90 8.17
C THR A 259 -14.14 -9.67 7.41
N PHE A 260 -13.85 -9.98 6.15
CA PHE A 260 -14.66 -10.81 5.26
C PHE A 260 -13.87 -12.06 4.86
N ASP A 261 -14.55 -13.11 4.42
CA ASP A 261 -13.89 -14.23 3.73
C ASP A 261 -13.29 -13.78 2.39
N VAL A 262 -12.20 -14.41 1.94
CA VAL A 262 -11.42 -13.97 0.76
C VAL A 262 -12.20 -14.00 -0.57
N ASN A 263 -13.30 -14.74 -0.62
CA ASN A 263 -14.19 -14.88 -1.78
C ASN A 263 -15.45 -13.99 -1.69
N ASP A 264 -15.58 -13.18 -0.63
CA ASP A 264 -16.73 -12.29 -0.46
C ASP A 264 -16.54 -10.99 -1.25
N ASN A 265 -17.30 -10.85 -2.33
CA ASN A 265 -17.23 -9.70 -3.24
C ASN A 265 -17.59 -8.37 -2.55
N ARG A 266 -18.32 -8.40 -1.43
CA ARG A 266 -18.71 -7.19 -0.67
C ARG A 266 -17.50 -6.45 -0.09
N ALA A 267 -16.42 -7.18 0.21
CA ALA A 267 -15.20 -6.59 0.76
C ALA A 267 -14.53 -5.62 -0.23
N GLU A 268 -14.38 -6.04 -1.50
CA GLU A 268 -13.75 -5.20 -2.53
C GLU A 268 -14.67 -4.04 -2.93
N LYS A 269 -15.99 -4.26 -2.95
CA LYS A 269 -17.03 -3.24 -3.14
C LYS A 269 -16.95 -2.12 -2.08
N GLU A 270 -16.96 -2.46 -0.79
CA GLU A 270 -16.82 -1.48 0.31
C GLU A 270 -15.46 -0.76 0.26
N ILE A 271 -14.36 -1.47 -0.02
CA ILE A 271 -13.02 -0.87 -0.17
C ILE A 271 -13.00 0.19 -1.28
N ASN A 272 -13.60 -0.09 -2.44
CA ASN A 272 -13.59 0.84 -3.58
C ASN A 272 -14.38 2.11 -3.25
N ILE A 273 -15.60 1.99 -2.70
CA ILE A 273 -16.42 3.14 -2.31
C ILE A 273 -15.67 4.04 -1.31
N LEU A 274 -15.09 3.46 -0.26
CA LEU A 274 -14.39 4.22 0.78
C LEU A 274 -13.07 4.87 0.30
N ARG A 275 -12.43 4.29 -0.73
CA ARG A 275 -11.21 4.84 -1.34
C ARG A 275 -11.48 5.95 -2.36
N GLU A 276 -12.56 5.84 -3.13
CA GLU A 276 -12.87 6.79 -4.21
C GLU A 276 -13.73 7.98 -3.72
N HIS A 277 -14.54 7.79 -2.67
CA HIS A 277 -15.52 8.78 -2.22
C HIS A 277 -15.23 9.26 -0.79
N HIS A 278 -14.34 10.24 -0.68
CA HIS A 278 -14.04 10.89 0.60
C HIS A 278 -15.09 11.96 0.95
N HIS A 279 -15.67 11.85 2.15
CA HIS A 279 -16.55 12.85 2.75
C HIS A 279 -16.32 12.89 4.27
N GLN A 280 -16.48 14.04 4.91
CA GLN A 280 -16.19 14.21 6.34
C GLN A 280 -17.07 13.33 7.25
N ASN A 281 -18.26 12.97 6.78
CA ASN A 281 -19.24 12.12 7.48
C ASN A 281 -19.27 10.66 6.99
N ILE A 282 -18.27 10.23 6.20
CA ILE A 282 -18.03 8.81 5.92
C ILE A 282 -16.94 8.31 6.87
N ILE A 283 -17.08 7.09 7.38
CA ILE A 283 -16.07 6.51 8.27
C ILE A 283 -14.71 6.47 7.56
N LYS A 284 -13.68 7.00 8.20
CA LYS A 284 -12.36 7.14 7.57
C LYS A 284 -11.72 5.76 7.37
N TYR A 285 -11.61 5.35 6.11
CA TYR A 285 -10.76 4.23 5.71
C TYR A 285 -9.28 4.57 5.94
N ILE A 286 -8.53 3.60 6.48
CA ILE A 286 -7.09 3.73 6.79
C ILE A 286 -6.27 2.81 5.89
N TYR A 287 -6.62 1.52 5.83
CA TYR A 287 -5.87 0.49 5.13
C TYR A 287 -6.74 -0.73 4.84
N SER A 288 -6.29 -1.65 3.98
CA SER A 288 -6.85 -2.99 3.86
C SER A 288 -5.79 -4.01 3.49
N GLU A 289 -5.95 -5.24 3.99
CA GLU A 289 -5.04 -6.36 3.79
C GLU A 289 -5.80 -7.59 3.32
N LYS A 290 -5.32 -8.26 2.25
CA LYS A 290 -5.88 -9.51 1.73
C LYS A 290 -4.93 -10.65 2.03
N SER A 291 -5.37 -11.60 2.85
CA SER A 291 -4.65 -12.83 3.15
C SER A 291 -5.13 -13.98 2.25
N ARG A 292 -4.68 -15.21 2.52
CA ARG A 292 -5.17 -16.41 1.82
C ARG A 292 -6.58 -16.85 2.22
N LYS A 293 -7.15 -16.30 3.29
CA LYS A 293 -8.46 -16.72 3.86
C LYS A 293 -9.43 -15.58 4.07
N GLU A 294 -8.94 -14.37 4.36
CA GLU A 294 -9.75 -13.23 4.77
C GLU A 294 -9.24 -11.93 4.13
N ILE A 295 -10.16 -10.98 3.93
CA ILE A 295 -9.88 -9.57 3.60
C ILE A 295 -10.20 -8.75 4.84
N SER A 296 -9.23 -8.00 5.37
CA SER A 296 -9.36 -7.11 6.52
C SER A 296 -9.35 -5.65 6.09
N LEU A 297 -10.36 -4.87 6.47
CA LEU A 297 -10.45 -3.42 6.32
C LEU A 297 -10.15 -2.76 7.67
N ILE A 298 -9.30 -1.75 7.66
CA ILE A 298 -8.92 -0.97 8.85
C ILE A 298 -9.56 0.41 8.71
N LEU A 299 -10.45 0.74 9.65
CA LEU A 299 -11.25 1.98 9.66
C LEU A 299 -10.98 2.75 10.96
N LYS A 300 -11.17 4.08 10.96
CA LYS A 300 -11.11 4.90 12.18
C LYS A 300 -12.12 4.37 13.20
N PHE A 301 -11.68 4.15 14.43
CA PHE A 301 -12.57 3.86 15.55
C PHE A 301 -13.32 5.12 16.00
N HIS A 302 -14.63 5.00 16.15
CA HIS A 302 -15.49 5.94 16.85
C HIS A 302 -16.13 5.18 18.02
N LYS A 303 -16.18 5.79 19.21
CA LYS A 303 -16.51 5.09 20.45
C LYS A 303 -17.98 4.63 20.54
N THR A 304 -18.88 5.34 19.88
CA THR A 304 -20.32 5.25 20.12
C THR A 304 -21.07 5.13 18.79
N ARG A 305 -22.01 4.18 18.69
CA ARG A 305 -22.98 4.10 17.58
C ARG A 305 -24.31 4.70 17.98
N LEU A 306 -25.12 5.12 17.01
CA LEU A 306 -26.46 5.68 17.25
C LEU A 306 -27.41 4.66 17.90
N CYS A 307 -27.21 3.35 17.71
CA CYS A 307 -27.93 2.30 18.46
C CYS A 307 -27.58 2.23 19.94
N ASP A 308 -26.41 2.75 20.34
CA ASP A 308 -25.89 2.68 21.71
C ASP A 308 -26.14 3.98 22.51
N VAL A 309 -26.82 4.96 21.91
CA VAL A 309 -27.14 6.27 22.51
C VAL A 309 -28.57 6.31 23.03
N ASP A 310 -28.73 6.91 24.21
CA ASP A 310 -30.04 7.30 24.69
C ASP A 310 -30.62 8.46 23.85
N MET A 311 -31.55 8.09 22.96
CA MET A 311 -32.29 9.00 22.09
C MET A 311 -33.12 10.04 22.86
N GLU A 312 -33.36 9.87 24.17
CA GLU A 312 -34.07 10.88 24.98
C GLU A 312 -33.27 12.17 25.15
N ILE A 313 -31.94 12.07 25.17
CA ILE A 313 -31.02 13.18 25.48
C ILE A 313 -30.42 13.77 24.20
N PHE A 314 -30.25 12.94 23.18
CA PHE A 314 -29.55 13.30 21.94
C PHE A 314 -30.46 14.08 20.97
N LYS A 315 -30.07 15.32 20.63
CA LYS A 315 -30.69 16.09 19.54
C LYS A 315 -29.93 15.83 18.24
N PRO A 316 -30.40 14.94 17.35
CA PRO A 316 -29.66 14.58 16.15
C PRO A 316 -29.60 15.76 15.18
N ASN A 317 -28.41 16.07 14.66
CA ASN A 317 -28.30 17.00 13.54
C ASN A 317 -28.58 16.27 12.21
N ILE A 318 -29.85 15.89 12.00
CA ILE A 318 -30.32 15.00 10.91
C ILE A 318 -29.89 15.49 9.53
N ILE A 319 -29.75 16.80 9.33
CA ILE A 319 -29.28 17.39 8.07
C ILE A 319 -27.94 16.80 7.62
N ILE A 320 -27.05 16.40 8.53
CA ILE A 320 -25.75 15.77 8.21
C ILE A 320 -25.96 14.46 7.42
N LEU A 321 -26.94 13.64 7.82
CA LEU A 321 -27.25 12.39 7.11
C LEU A 321 -27.92 12.68 5.76
N VAL A 322 -28.78 13.70 5.69
CA VAL A 322 -29.41 14.16 4.45
C VAL A 322 -28.37 14.68 3.45
N GLU A 323 -27.41 15.49 3.91
CA GLU A 323 -26.32 16.03 3.08
C GLU A 323 -25.34 14.94 2.62
N LEU A 324 -25.06 13.96 3.48
CA LEU A 324 -24.24 12.81 3.12
C LEU A 324 -24.91 11.93 2.07
N LEU A 325 -26.19 11.58 2.24
CA LEU A 325 -26.93 10.82 1.22
C LEU A 325 -27.08 11.63 -0.07
N TYR A 326 -27.26 12.95 0.03
CA TYR A 326 -27.26 13.84 -1.14
C TYR A 326 -25.93 13.77 -1.90
N PHE A 327 -24.80 13.79 -1.18
CA PHE A 327 -23.48 13.58 -1.78
C PHE A 327 -23.35 12.21 -2.45
N LEU A 328 -23.75 11.12 -1.80
CA LEU A 328 -23.68 9.76 -2.34
C LEU A 328 -24.56 9.60 -3.60
N HIS A 329 -25.82 10.05 -3.53
CA HIS A 329 -26.76 10.00 -4.65
C HIS A 329 -26.27 10.87 -5.83
N SER A 330 -25.58 11.99 -5.58
CA SER A 330 -24.94 12.80 -6.64
C SER A 330 -23.77 12.08 -7.36
N LYS A 331 -23.32 10.94 -6.82
CA LYS A 331 -22.34 10.02 -7.42
C LYS A 331 -22.99 8.74 -7.96
N ASN A 332 -24.33 8.66 -7.97
CA ASN A 332 -25.09 7.44 -8.23
C ASN A 332 -24.73 6.27 -7.29
N ILE A 333 -24.35 6.60 -6.05
CA ILE A 333 -24.11 5.62 -4.98
C ILE A 333 -25.32 5.64 -4.06
N PHE A 334 -25.98 4.49 -3.93
CA PHE A 334 -27.16 4.30 -3.09
C PHE A 334 -26.78 3.39 -1.95
N TYR A 335 -27.02 3.82 -0.71
CA TYR A 335 -26.37 3.23 0.45
C TYR A 335 -27.06 1.94 0.90
N ASN A 336 -28.40 1.92 0.86
CA ASN A 336 -29.32 0.78 1.07
C ASN A 336 -29.22 0.08 2.44
N ASN A 337 -28.49 0.66 3.40
CA ASN A 337 -28.16 0.03 4.68
C ASN A 337 -28.39 0.94 5.90
N ILE A 338 -29.30 1.90 5.80
CA ILE A 338 -29.54 2.90 6.87
C ILE A 338 -30.11 2.21 8.11
N HIS A 339 -29.33 2.24 9.19
CA HIS A 339 -29.68 1.64 10.47
C HIS A 339 -28.89 2.30 11.61
N PRO A 340 -29.44 2.44 12.83
CA PRO A 340 -28.73 3.02 13.98
C PRO A 340 -27.36 2.37 14.30
N SER A 341 -27.16 1.08 14.03
CA SER A 341 -25.88 0.40 14.27
C SER A 341 -24.80 0.64 13.20
N ASN A 342 -25.16 1.19 12.04
CA ASN A 342 -24.23 1.53 10.96
C ASN A 342 -23.82 3.02 10.98
N ILE A 343 -24.25 3.77 12.00
CA ILE A 343 -24.01 5.20 12.16
C ILE A 343 -23.25 5.42 13.47
N TYR A 344 -22.04 5.95 13.38
CA TYR A 344 -21.24 6.36 14.53
C TYR A 344 -21.46 7.83 14.89
N ILE A 345 -21.29 8.16 16.17
CA ILE A 345 -21.44 9.51 16.71
C ILE A 345 -20.16 9.92 17.43
N GLU A 346 -19.68 11.13 17.13
CA GLU A 346 -18.58 11.79 17.85
C GLU A 346 -18.82 13.31 17.79
N ASN A 347 -18.94 13.98 18.95
CA ASN A 347 -19.18 15.43 19.05
C ASN A 347 -20.37 15.92 18.20
N ASP A 348 -21.57 15.36 18.44
CA ASP A 348 -22.83 15.63 17.72
C ASP A 348 -22.78 15.48 16.19
N THR A 349 -21.72 14.84 15.68
CA THR A 349 -21.47 14.59 14.25
C THR A 349 -21.65 13.11 13.94
N PHE A 350 -22.31 12.82 12.82
CA PHE A 350 -22.51 11.46 12.33
C PHE A 350 -21.39 11.01 11.38
N TYR A 351 -21.07 9.71 11.44
CA TYR A 351 -20.15 9.03 10.53
C TYR A 351 -20.77 7.71 10.06
N LEU A 352 -21.06 7.59 8.77
CA LEU A 352 -21.67 6.41 8.17
C LEU A 352 -20.60 5.35 7.87
N SER A 353 -20.87 4.09 8.23
CA SER A 353 -20.03 2.93 7.92
C SER A 353 -20.79 1.91 7.07
N ASN A 354 -20.21 0.73 6.82
CA ASN A 354 -20.92 -0.42 6.27
C ASN A 354 -21.51 -0.21 4.86
N PHE A 355 -20.61 -0.02 3.88
CA PHE A 355 -20.97 0.18 2.47
C PHE A 355 -21.05 -1.13 1.65
N GLU A 356 -21.13 -2.31 2.31
CA GLU A 356 -21.22 -3.63 1.67
C GLU A 356 -22.44 -3.77 0.73
N ASP A 357 -23.60 -3.24 1.15
CA ASP A 357 -24.86 -3.27 0.39
C ASP A 357 -25.00 -2.09 -0.59
N SER A 358 -24.04 -1.15 -0.61
CA SER A 358 -24.19 0.12 -1.33
C SER A 358 -23.92 0.00 -2.83
N ILE A 359 -24.91 0.27 -3.67
CA ILE A 359 -24.90 0.00 -5.13
C ILE A 359 -24.39 1.21 -5.90
N SER A 360 -23.67 0.98 -7.00
CA SER A 360 -23.45 1.99 -8.06
C SER A 360 -24.14 1.57 -9.36
N ILE A 361 -25.19 2.30 -9.74
CA ILE A 361 -26.03 1.98 -10.91
C ILE A 361 -26.29 3.23 -11.74
N LYS A 362 -26.30 3.13 -13.08
CA LYS A 362 -26.56 4.29 -13.95
C LYS A 362 -28.04 4.47 -14.24
N GLU A 363 -28.39 5.68 -14.66
CA GLU A 363 -29.71 5.97 -15.21
C GLU A 363 -30.04 4.98 -16.35
N ASN A 364 -31.26 4.42 -16.31
CA ASN A 364 -31.77 3.37 -17.21
C ASN A 364 -31.22 1.94 -17.01
N GLU A 365 -30.36 1.68 -16.01
CA GLU A 365 -29.97 0.32 -15.64
C GLU A 365 -30.94 -0.30 -14.61
N ILE A 366 -30.91 -1.63 -14.52
CA ILE A 366 -31.64 -2.46 -13.53
C ILE A 366 -30.61 -3.07 -12.57
N CYS A 367 -30.97 -3.22 -11.30
CA CYS A 367 -30.13 -3.84 -10.28
C CYS A 367 -29.75 -5.28 -10.61
N LYS A 368 -28.45 -5.53 -10.75
CA LYS A 368 -27.87 -6.88 -10.91
C LYS A 368 -26.98 -7.30 -9.74
N GLU A 369 -26.79 -6.40 -8.78
CA GLU A 369 -26.01 -6.67 -7.58
C GLU A 369 -26.91 -7.25 -6.50
N GLU A 370 -26.36 -8.11 -5.65
CA GLU A 370 -27.05 -8.54 -4.44
C GLU A 370 -27.15 -7.36 -3.46
N VAL A 371 -28.38 -7.11 -2.99
CA VAL A 371 -28.72 -6.03 -2.06
C VAL A 371 -29.48 -6.69 -0.93
N THR A 372 -28.96 -6.65 0.29
CA THR A 372 -29.67 -7.22 1.43
C THR A 372 -30.31 -6.12 2.25
N GLY A 373 -29.53 -5.19 2.82
CA GLY A 373 -30.01 -4.22 3.80
C GLY A 373 -30.58 -4.88 5.07
N ILE A 374 -30.97 -4.07 6.07
CA ILE A 374 -31.34 -4.58 7.39
C ILE A 374 -32.86 -4.83 7.52
N ILE A 375 -33.20 -6.05 7.93
CA ILE A 375 -34.60 -6.50 8.12
C ILE A 375 -35.36 -5.52 9.02
N GLY A 376 -36.53 -5.09 8.56
CA GLY A 376 -37.42 -4.15 9.26
C GLY A 376 -37.20 -2.69 8.89
N TYR A 377 -36.06 -2.34 8.27
CA TYR A 377 -35.76 -0.98 7.76
C TYR A 377 -35.82 -0.91 6.23
N ARG A 378 -36.00 -2.05 5.56
CA ARG A 378 -36.16 -2.15 4.11
C ARG A 378 -37.49 -1.53 3.66
N SER A 379 -37.49 -0.88 2.51
CA SER A 379 -38.72 -0.48 1.83
C SER A 379 -39.41 -1.68 1.18
N LYS A 380 -40.71 -1.54 0.90
CA LYS A 380 -41.53 -2.58 0.22
C LYS A 380 -40.84 -3.12 -1.04
N GLU A 381 -40.37 -2.24 -1.92
CA GLU A 381 -39.73 -2.66 -3.17
C GLU A 381 -38.40 -3.40 -2.95
N LEU A 382 -37.65 -3.11 -1.87
CA LEU A 382 -36.46 -3.89 -1.51
C LEU A 382 -36.84 -5.27 -0.92
N ILE A 383 -37.91 -5.35 -0.13
CA ILE A 383 -38.43 -6.63 0.38
C ILE A 383 -38.89 -7.52 -0.79
N GLU A 384 -39.60 -6.95 -1.77
CA GLU A 384 -40.04 -7.66 -2.98
C GLU A 384 -38.84 -8.14 -3.83
N TYR A 385 -37.78 -7.33 -3.94
CA TYR A 385 -36.54 -7.71 -4.64
C TYR A 385 -35.78 -8.84 -3.94
N CYS A 386 -35.59 -8.75 -2.62
CA CYS A 386 -34.93 -9.78 -1.81
C CYS A 386 -35.69 -11.12 -1.85
N ASN A 387 -37.00 -11.09 -2.07
CA ASN A 387 -37.85 -12.27 -2.27
C ASN A 387 -37.91 -12.75 -3.73
N HIS A 388 -37.13 -12.16 -4.64
CA HIS A 388 -37.10 -12.43 -6.09
C HIS A 388 -38.44 -12.23 -6.81
N ASN A 389 -39.31 -11.35 -6.30
CA ASN A 389 -40.62 -11.07 -6.90
C ASN A 389 -40.55 -9.99 -7.99
N ILE A 390 -39.57 -9.08 -7.93
CA ILE A 390 -39.40 -7.97 -8.87
C ILE A 390 -37.92 -7.72 -9.19
N ASP A 391 -37.67 -7.00 -10.28
CA ASP A 391 -36.41 -6.32 -10.56
C ASP A 391 -36.43 -4.88 -10.00
N LEU A 392 -35.30 -4.40 -9.46
CA LEU A 392 -35.17 -3.00 -9.00
C LEU A 392 -34.66 -2.07 -10.11
N SER A 393 -35.44 -1.05 -10.44
CA SER A 393 -35.04 0.04 -11.34
C SER A 393 -34.17 1.08 -10.62
N PHE A 394 -33.43 1.90 -11.39
CA PHE A 394 -32.73 3.08 -10.88
C PHE A 394 -33.63 3.98 -10.01
N ASP A 395 -34.87 4.24 -10.45
CA ASP A 395 -35.83 5.08 -9.73
C ASP A 395 -36.36 4.46 -8.45
N ALA A 396 -36.42 3.12 -8.37
CA ALA A 396 -36.73 2.43 -7.12
C ALA A 396 -35.55 2.52 -6.14
N ILE A 397 -34.33 2.21 -6.60
CA ILE A 397 -33.13 2.18 -5.73
C ILE A 397 -32.89 3.53 -5.04
N ARG A 398 -32.96 4.65 -5.78
CA ARG A 398 -32.76 6.00 -5.21
C ARG A 398 -33.78 6.38 -4.12
N LYS A 399 -34.85 5.60 -3.94
CA LYS A 399 -35.92 5.82 -2.96
C LYS A 399 -35.81 4.91 -1.74
N ILE A 400 -35.01 3.83 -1.79
CA ILE A 400 -34.79 2.90 -0.67
C ILE A 400 -34.21 3.65 0.53
N ASP A 401 -33.09 4.36 0.33
CA ASP A 401 -32.46 5.21 1.35
C ASP A 401 -33.43 6.22 1.97
N ILE A 402 -34.35 6.77 1.18
CA ILE A 402 -35.30 7.77 1.67
C ILE A 402 -36.30 7.15 2.66
N PHE A 403 -36.74 5.92 2.40
CA PHE A 403 -37.64 5.20 3.29
C PHE A 403 -36.94 4.81 4.59
N SER A 404 -35.76 4.20 4.50
CA SER A 404 -34.97 3.80 5.68
C SER A 404 -34.52 5.00 6.51
N LEU A 405 -34.23 6.15 5.89
CA LEU A 405 -33.99 7.41 6.61
C LEU A 405 -35.27 7.94 7.27
N GLY A 406 -36.43 7.81 6.63
CA GLY A 406 -37.72 8.19 7.22
C GLY A 406 -38.03 7.38 8.48
N ILE A 407 -37.73 6.07 8.45
CA ILE A 407 -37.79 5.18 9.62
C ILE A 407 -36.85 5.68 10.71
N LEU A 408 -35.58 5.92 10.37
CA LEU A 408 -34.56 6.36 11.32
C LEU A 408 -34.94 7.69 11.99
N ILE A 409 -35.38 8.68 11.22
CA ILE A 409 -35.78 10.00 11.73
C ILE A 409 -36.96 9.85 12.70
N HIS A 410 -37.99 9.08 12.35
CA HIS A 410 -39.11 8.83 13.25
C HIS A 410 -38.66 8.09 14.51
N GLN A 411 -37.84 7.05 14.39
CA GLN A 411 -37.37 6.25 15.51
C GLN A 411 -36.54 7.08 16.50
N VAL A 412 -35.66 7.96 16.01
CA VAL A 412 -34.85 8.84 16.87
C VAL A 412 -35.75 9.85 17.60
N LEU A 413 -36.71 10.47 16.90
CA LEU A 413 -37.49 11.59 17.46
C LEU A 413 -38.70 11.15 18.30
N TYR A 414 -39.32 10.01 17.97
CA TYR A 414 -40.49 9.46 18.68
C TYR A 414 -40.16 8.26 19.56
N LYS A 415 -38.89 7.82 19.59
CA LYS A 415 -38.40 6.66 20.37
C LYS A 415 -39.04 5.33 19.97
N GLU A 416 -39.64 5.28 18.79
CA GLU A 416 -40.45 4.16 18.31
C GLU A 416 -40.34 4.00 16.79
N HIS A 417 -40.24 2.77 16.32
CA HIS A 417 -40.23 2.45 14.89
C HIS A 417 -41.61 2.74 14.27
N PRO A 418 -41.75 3.38 13.09
CA PRO A 418 -43.07 3.66 12.49
C PRO A 418 -43.98 2.43 12.38
N PHE A 419 -43.37 1.28 12.07
CA PHE A 419 -44.04 -0.01 11.91
C PHE A 419 -44.04 -0.86 13.19
N GLN A 420 -44.03 -0.23 14.37
CA GLN A 420 -43.92 -0.93 15.65
C GLN A 420 -44.99 -2.00 15.84
N THR A 421 -44.59 -3.12 16.43
CA THR A 421 -45.48 -4.25 16.75
C THR A 421 -45.71 -4.31 18.25
N ALA A 422 -46.82 -4.93 18.67
CA ALA A 422 -47.13 -5.13 20.10
C ALA A 422 -46.17 -6.10 20.80
N PHE A 423 -45.18 -6.65 20.09
CA PHE A 423 -44.31 -7.74 20.52
C PHE A 423 -42.84 -7.28 20.55
N HIS A 424 -42.59 -6.17 21.25
CA HIS A 424 -41.26 -5.62 21.48
C HIS A 424 -40.30 -6.67 22.07
N GLY A 425 -39.08 -6.73 21.54
CA GLY A 425 -38.00 -7.56 22.07
C GLY A 425 -38.09 -9.05 21.75
N ARG A 426 -38.93 -9.45 20.77
CA ARG A 426 -38.91 -10.81 20.22
C ARG A 426 -37.98 -10.90 19.01
N ASP A 427 -37.40 -12.09 18.80
CA ASP A 427 -36.51 -12.37 17.67
C ASP A 427 -37.20 -12.15 16.30
N ASP A 428 -38.54 -12.25 16.23
CA ASP A 428 -39.36 -12.04 15.05
C ASP A 428 -39.81 -10.58 14.83
N GLU A 429 -39.51 -9.64 15.74
CA GLU A 429 -40.04 -8.27 15.71
C GLU A 429 -39.75 -7.53 14.39
N ASN A 430 -38.56 -7.73 13.82
CA ASN A 430 -38.18 -7.12 12.55
C ASN A 430 -38.86 -7.76 11.32
N ILE A 431 -39.24 -9.04 11.39
CA ILE A 431 -40.01 -9.71 10.33
C ILE A 431 -41.45 -9.18 10.35
N LEU A 432 -42.05 -9.09 11.54
CA LEU A 432 -43.38 -8.50 11.73
C LEU A 432 -43.45 -7.01 11.34
N ARG A 433 -42.32 -6.28 11.41
CA ARG A 433 -42.20 -4.92 10.83
C ARG A 433 -42.26 -4.96 9.30
N GLU A 434 -41.59 -5.91 8.65
CA GLU A 434 -41.64 -6.06 7.18
C GLU A 434 -43.05 -6.46 6.70
N GLU A 435 -43.76 -7.34 7.39
CA GLU A 435 -45.17 -7.65 7.11
C GLU A 435 -46.03 -6.38 7.09
N LYS A 436 -45.90 -5.52 8.12
CA LYS A 436 -46.59 -4.23 8.17
C LYS A 436 -46.18 -3.24 7.06
N ILE A 437 -44.92 -3.26 6.64
CA ILE A 437 -44.43 -2.44 5.52
C ILE A 437 -45.09 -2.90 4.20
N MET A 438 -45.17 -4.21 3.98
CA MET A 438 -45.85 -4.82 2.83
C MET A 438 -47.35 -4.53 2.80
N GLU A 439 -48.02 -4.57 3.97
CA GLU A 439 -49.44 -4.25 4.12
C GLU A 439 -49.77 -2.75 4.06
N ASN A 440 -48.76 -1.86 4.08
CA ASN A 440 -48.93 -0.42 4.33
C ASN A 440 -49.70 -0.13 5.65
N ASN A 441 -49.39 -0.90 6.69
CA ASN A 441 -50.12 -0.95 7.95
C ASN A 441 -49.31 -0.27 9.08
N TYR A 442 -49.35 1.07 9.10
CA TYR A 442 -48.67 1.87 10.12
C TYR A 442 -49.47 3.10 10.54
N THR A 443 -49.23 3.53 11.78
CA THR A 443 -49.73 4.79 12.34
C THR A 443 -48.53 5.57 12.83
N LEU A 444 -48.21 6.68 12.18
CA LEU A 444 -47.14 7.56 12.66
C LEU A 444 -47.58 8.21 13.96
N LYS A 445 -46.69 8.21 14.96
CA LYS A 445 -46.78 9.18 16.05
C LYS A 445 -46.49 10.55 15.45
N THR A 446 -47.27 11.53 15.87
CA THR A 446 -47.14 12.93 15.46
C THR A 446 -47.00 13.79 16.70
N ILE A 447 -46.14 14.81 16.62
CA ILE A 447 -46.08 15.92 17.58
C ILE A 447 -46.57 17.20 16.91
N ASP A 448 -46.64 18.29 17.67
CA ASP A 448 -46.95 19.65 17.21
C ASP A 448 -45.81 20.28 16.36
N ASN A 449 -45.17 19.46 15.50
CA ASN A 449 -44.26 19.89 14.45
C ASN A 449 -44.76 19.38 13.10
N TYR A 450 -45.61 20.19 12.46
CA TYR A 450 -46.27 19.83 11.21
C TYR A 450 -45.31 19.70 10.02
N THR A 451 -44.16 20.39 10.02
CA THR A 451 -43.16 20.25 8.95
C THR A 451 -42.39 18.92 9.08
N LEU A 452 -42.05 18.50 10.30
CA LEU A 452 -41.48 17.17 10.55
C LEU A 452 -42.43 16.04 10.17
N ASN A 453 -43.71 16.15 10.57
CA ASN A 453 -44.74 15.16 10.24
C ASN A 453 -44.90 15.01 8.72
N ASP A 454 -44.93 16.13 7.98
CA ASP A 454 -45.02 16.14 6.53
C ASP A 454 -43.78 15.53 5.86
N LEU A 455 -42.58 15.85 6.36
CA LEU A 455 -41.32 15.28 5.87
C LEU A 455 -41.33 13.75 5.99
N ILE A 456 -41.55 13.23 7.21
CA ILE A 456 -41.56 11.78 7.47
C ILE A 456 -42.64 11.09 6.66
N HIS A 457 -43.86 11.65 6.59
CA HIS A 457 -44.96 11.06 5.82
C HIS A 457 -44.61 10.91 4.34
N ASN A 458 -43.98 11.91 3.71
CA ASN A 458 -43.58 11.83 2.31
C ASN A 458 -42.32 10.96 2.08
N MET A 459 -41.52 10.70 3.13
CA MET A 459 -40.41 9.73 3.09
C MET A 459 -40.88 8.27 3.29
N LEU A 460 -41.97 8.06 4.02
CA LEU A 460 -42.53 6.72 4.34
C LEU A 460 -43.67 6.26 3.41
N LYS A 461 -43.86 6.94 2.28
CA LYS A 461 -44.81 6.47 1.26
C LYS A 461 -44.39 5.10 0.72
N THR A 462 -45.34 4.16 0.72
CA THR A 462 -45.18 2.80 0.18
C THR A 462 -44.75 2.83 -1.27
N GLU A 463 -45.50 3.53 -2.13
CA GLU A 463 -45.18 3.68 -3.54
C GLU A 463 -43.98 4.61 -3.73
N TYR A 464 -42.85 4.06 -4.15
CA TYR A 464 -41.57 4.78 -4.30
C TYR A 464 -41.65 5.94 -5.31
N SER A 465 -42.57 5.86 -6.27
CA SER A 465 -42.87 6.90 -7.27
C SER A 465 -43.48 8.16 -6.66
N GLU A 466 -44.21 8.03 -5.55
CA GLU A 466 -44.76 9.17 -4.80
C GLU A 466 -43.85 9.66 -3.67
N ARG A 467 -42.94 8.80 -3.19
CA ARG A 467 -41.99 9.07 -2.12
C ARG A 467 -41.05 10.21 -2.52
N PHE A 468 -40.58 11.04 -1.58
CA PHE A 468 -39.58 12.06 -1.89
C PHE A 468 -38.27 11.43 -2.41
N ASP A 469 -37.49 12.20 -3.18
CA ASP A 469 -36.05 11.91 -3.34
C ASP A 469 -35.19 12.78 -2.40
N ILE A 470 -33.88 12.56 -2.42
CA ILE A 470 -32.96 13.23 -1.50
C ILE A 470 -32.88 14.75 -1.71
N GLN A 471 -33.13 15.24 -2.94
CA GLN A 471 -33.17 16.69 -3.22
C GLN A 471 -34.42 17.31 -2.59
N GLN A 472 -35.57 16.64 -2.70
CA GLN A 472 -36.83 17.06 -2.07
C GLN A 472 -36.77 16.99 -0.54
N VAL A 473 -36.11 15.97 0.03
CA VAL A 473 -35.84 15.89 1.48
C VAL A 473 -34.96 17.05 1.92
N LYS A 474 -33.84 17.30 1.24
CA LYS A 474 -32.90 18.39 1.55
C LYS A 474 -33.53 19.78 1.44
N ASN A 475 -34.39 19.99 0.45
CA ASN A 475 -35.07 21.27 0.24
C ASN A 475 -36.29 21.49 1.15
N HIS A 476 -36.71 20.50 1.94
CA HIS A 476 -37.96 20.56 2.70
C HIS A 476 -37.97 21.68 3.76
N PRO A 477 -39.12 22.38 3.99
CA PRO A 477 -39.24 23.45 4.99
C PRO A 477 -38.81 23.10 6.42
N TYR A 478 -38.78 21.82 6.80
CA TYR A 478 -38.26 21.38 8.10
C TYR A 478 -36.78 21.78 8.33
N PHE A 479 -35.98 21.88 7.27
CA PHE A 479 -34.55 22.24 7.35
C PHE A 479 -34.26 23.71 7.07
N TRP A 480 -35.28 24.56 6.92
CA TRP A 480 -35.08 25.98 6.62
C TRP A 480 -34.73 26.79 7.88
N SER A 481 -33.81 27.74 7.72
CA SER A 481 -33.62 28.80 8.72
C SER A 481 -34.85 29.71 8.79
N ASN A 482 -35.03 30.40 9.92
CA ASN A 482 -36.07 31.42 10.06
C ASN A 482 -35.94 32.54 9.02
N GLU A 483 -34.72 32.89 8.61
CA GLU A 483 -34.50 33.81 7.48
C GLU A 483 -35.11 33.28 6.18
N LYS A 484 -34.87 32.01 5.83
CA LYS A 484 -35.45 31.39 4.63
C LYS A 484 -36.98 31.29 4.73
N ILE A 485 -37.52 30.98 5.91
CA ILE A 485 -38.98 30.96 6.16
C ILE A 485 -39.59 32.38 6.00
N PHE A 486 -38.93 33.42 6.53
CA PHE A 486 -39.37 34.80 6.37
C PHE A 486 -39.36 35.23 4.90
N ASN A 487 -38.30 34.92 4.17
CA ASN A 487 -38.19 35.20 2.74
C ASN A 487 -39.26 34.46 1.94
N PHE A 488 -39.57 33.20 2.29
CA PHE A 488 -40.67 32.46 1.67
C PHE A 488 -42.04 33.13 1.85
N PHE A 489 -42.37 33.56 3.07
CA PHE A 489 -43.61 34.30 3.35
C PHE A 489 -43.64 35.65 2.62
N CYS A 490 -42.51 36.35 2.55
CA CYS A 490 -42.38 37.58 1.77
C CYS A 490 -42.63 37.35 0.28
N ASN A 491 -42.02 36.31 -0.31
CA ASN A 491 -42.10 36.03 -1.73
C ASN A 491 -43.50 35.55 -2.14
N ILE A 492 -44.19 34.75 -1.31
CA ILE A 492 -45.62 34.45 -1.52
C ILE A 492 -46.46 35.73 -1.42
N SER A 493 -46.23 36.58 -0.41
CA SER A 493 -46.96 37.84 -0.28
C SER A 493 -46.72 38.78 -1.47
N ASP A 494 -45.51 38.84 -2.01
CA ASP A 494 -45.17 39.65 -3.16
C ASP A 494 -45.77 39.06 -4.45
N TYR A 495 -45.72 37.74 -4.66
CA TYR A 495 -46.40 37.05 -5.78
C TYR A 495 -47.93 37.27 -5.76
N LEU A 496 -48.54 37.39 -4.58
CA LEU A 496 -49.97 37.65 -4.41
C LEU A 496 -50.36 39.13 -4.56
N GLU A 497 -49.43 40.08 -4.45
CA GLU A 497 -49.68 41.53 -4.60
C GLU A 497 -49.21 42.06 -5.98
N ASN A 498 -48.11 41.54 -6.51
CA ASN A 498 -47.54 41.93 -7.81
C ASN A 498 -48.11 41.07 -8.95
N ARG A 499 -49.14 41.59 -9.63
CA ARG A 499 -49.28 41.60 -11.10
C ARG A 499 -50.60 42.28 -11.48
N THR A 500 -50.58 43.04 -12.57
CA THR A 500 -51.68 43.82 -13.12
C THR A 500 -52.77 42.90 -13.67
N ASP A 501 -53.77 42.61 -12.82
CA ASP A 501 -54.87 41.67 -13.02
C ASP A 501 -54.53 40.18 -12.88
N GLU A 502 -55.06 39.58 -11.80
CA GLU A 502 -55.91 38.39 -11.88
C GLU A 502 -55.40 37.14 -12.63
N SER A 503 -54.08 36.95 -12.76
CA SER A 503 -53.51 35.79 -13.45
C SER A 503 -54.09 34.47 -12.92
N VAL A 504 -54.33 33.51 -13.83
CA VAL A 504 -54.95 32.21 -13.48
C VAL A 504 -54.18 31.50 -12.36
N ASN A 505 -52.84 31.65 -12.35
CA ASN A 505 -51.97 31.07 -11.34
C ASN A 505 -52.05 31.82 -10.00
N THR A 506 -52.03 33.15 -10.00
CA THR A 506 -52.22 33.95 -8.76
C THR A 506 -53.58 33.68 -8.11
N LYS A 507 -54.66 33.61 -8.92
CA LYS A 507 -56.00 33.17 -8.48
C LYS A 507 -55.99 31.74 -7.92
N ARG A 508 -55.26 30.82 -8.57
CA ARG A 508 -55.15 29.41 -8.14
C ARG A 508 -54.42 29.27 -6.81
N LEU A 509 -53.30 29.97 -6.63
CA LEU A 509 -52.55 30.03 -5.37
C LEU A 509 -53.41 30.60 -4.25
N PHE A 510 -54.01 31.78 -4.45
CA PHE A 510 -54.94 32.39 -3.49
C PHE A 510 -56.06 31.43 -3.11
N LYS A 511 -56.72 30.81 -4.09
CA LYS A 511 -57.80 29.83 -3.85
C LYS A 511 -57.31 28.58 -3.10
N ARG A 512 -56.07 28.13 -3.26
CA ARG A 512 -55.50 27.01 -2.48
C ARG A 512 -55.22 27.40 -1.04
N LEU A 513 -54.64 28.58 -0.81
CA LEU A 513 -54.40 29.12 0.53
C LEU A 513 -55.72 29.27 1.29
N GLU A 514 -56.67 30.04 0.75
CA GLU A 514 -57.93 30.32 1.45
C GLU A 514 -58.80 29.07 1.64
N ARG A 515 -58.72 28.06 0.75
CA ARG A 515 -59.34 26.74 0.95
C ARG A 515 -58.78 25.97 2.14
N ASN A 516 -57.56 26.24 2.57
CA ASN A 516 -56.91 25.58 3.71
C ASN A 516 -56.83 26.48 4.96
N LYS A 517 -57.44 27.68 4.95
CA LYS A 517 -57.31 28.64 6.07
C LYS A 517 -57.71 28.10 7.43
N PHE A 518 -58.73 27.24 7.47
CA PHE A 518 -59.22 26.58 8.69
C PHE A 518 -58.19 25.64 9.34
N LYS A 519 -57.13 25.24 8.61
CA LYS A 519 -55.99 24.51 9.19
C LYS A 519 -55.02 25.43 9.93
N VAL A 520 -55.05 26.74 9.65
CA VAL A 520 -54.13 27.76 10.17
C VAL A 520 -54.77 28.55 11.30
N PHE A 521 -56.04 28.95 11.16
CA PHE A 521 -56.83 29.65 12.17
C PHE A 521 -58.32 29.36 12.01
N THR A 522 -59.09 29.39 13.10
CA THR A 522 -60.54 29.13 13.07
C THR A 522 -61.33 30.34 12.54
N ASP A 523 -61.15 31.49 13.16
CA ASP A 523 -61.98 32.68 12.96
C ASP A 523 -61.17 33.81 12.30
N SER A 524 -60.56 34.69 13.11
CA SER A 524 -59.59 35.68 12.64
C SER A 524 -58.20 35.39 13.19
N TRP A 525 -57.20 35.35 12.30
CA TRP A 525 -55.79 35.31 12.70
C TRP A 525 -55.39 36.51 13.58
N SER A 526 -56.12 37.64 13.52
CA SER A 526 -55.83 38.80 14.38
C SER A 526 -56.03 38.53 15.87
N ASP A 527 -56.86 37.55 16.21
CA ASP A 527 -57.32 37.34 17.59
C ASP A 527 -56.42 36.36 18.36
N SER A 528 -55.54 35.64 17.65
CA SER A 528 -54.45 34.86 18.24
C SER A 528 -53.20 35.71 18.54
N LEU A 529 -53.14 36.96 18.06
CA LEU A 529 -52.01 37.87 18.27
C LEU A 529 -52.08 38.57 19.62
N ASP A 530 -50.93 38.92 20.19
CA ASP A 530 -50.83 39.74 21.39
C ASP A 530 -51.42 41.14 21.14
N GLU A 531 -52.17 41.67 22.11
CA GLU A 531 -52.95 42.91 21.95
C GLU A 531 -52.09 44.13 21.55
N SER A 532 -50.84 44.22 22.01
CA SER A 532 -49.90 45.26 21.56
C SER A 532 -49.54 45.12 20.08
N ILE A 533 -49.24 43.90 19.63
CA ILE A 533 -48.94 43.58 18.22
C ILE A 533 -50.18 43.83 17.34
N LYS A 534 -51.36 43.45 17.83
CA LYS A 534 -52.65 43.69 17.16
C LYS A 534 -52.93 45.19 16.98
N LYS A 535 -52.78 45.99 18.03
CA LYS A 535 -52.94 47.45 17.96
C LYS A 535 -51.93 48.10 16.99
N ASP A 536 -50.66 47.71 17.06
CA ASP A 536 -49.60 48.21 16.17
C ASP A 536 -49.77 47.76 14.70
N LEU A 537 -50.41 46.62 14.45
CA LEU A 537 -50.75 46.18 13.10
C LEU A 537 -51.90 46.99 12.49
N PHE A 538 -52.99 47.16 13.24
CA PHE A 538 -54.23 47.75 12.73
C PHE A 538 -54.26 49.28 12.79
N SER A 539 -53.32 49.94 13.49
CA SER A 539 -53.16 51.40 13.50
C SER A 539 -52.79 51.98 12.12
N PHE A 540 -51.98 51.26 11.33
CA PHE A 540 -51.52 51.71 10.01
C PHE A 540 -52.39 51.21 8.85
N ARG A 541 -53.04 50.05 8.98
CA ARG A 541 -53.78 49.43 7.89
C ARG A 541 -54.84 48.44 8.37
N HIS A 542 -56.01 48.47 7.73
CA HIS A 542 -57.01 47.42 7.90
C HIS A 542 -56.62 46.16 7.10
N TYR A 543 -56.70 44.99 7.74
CA TYR A 543 -56.43 43.69 7.13
C TYR A 543 -57.65 42.76 7.23
N SER A 544 -57.89 41.96 6.19
CA SER A 544 -58.96 40.96 6.14
C SER A 544 -58.56 39.63 6.81
N THR A 545 -59.54 38.78 7.12
CA THR A 545 -59.38 37.45 7.71
C THR A 545 -58.99 36.36 6.67
N THR A 546 -57.99 36.68 5.85
CA THR A 546 -57.44 35.85 4.77
C THR A 546 -55.96 35.55 4.99
N ILE A 547 -55.48 34.39 4.53
CA ILE A 547 -54.04 34.06 4.60
C ILE A 547 -53.23 35.07 3.77
N LYS A 548 -53.74 35.52 2.61
CA LYS A 548 -53.09 36.59 1.85
C LYS A 548 -52.83 37.85 2.70
N ALA A 549 -53.81 38.29 3.47
CA ALA A 549 -53.67 39.50 4.29
C ALA A 549 -52.75 39.29 5.50
N MET A 550 -52.76 38.08 6.07
CA MET A 550 -51.84 37.65 7.13
C MET A 550 -50.38 37.62 6.64
N LEU A 551 -50.10 36.99 5.50
CA LEU A 551 -48.75 36.99 4.92
C LEU A 551 -48.27 38.41 4.59
N ARG A 552 -49.17 39.29 4.15
CA ARG A 552 -48.85 40.71 3.95
C ARG A 552 -48.55 41.45 5.25
N SER A 553 -49.21 41.12 6.35
CA SER A 553 -48.95 41.74 7.65
C SER A 553 -47.58 41.33 8.19
N ILE A 554 -47.23 40.04 8.06
CA ILE A 554 -45.91 39.47 8.35
C ILE A 554 -44.82 40.16 7.50
N ARG A 555 -44.98 40.17 6.17
CA ARG A 555 -44.02 40.81 5.25
C ARG A 555 -43.79 42.28 5.62
N ASN A 556 -44.87 43.04 5.84
CA ASN A 556 -44.77 44.47 6.12
C ASN A 556 -44.08 44.74 7.48
N LYS A 557 -44.48 44.07 8.56
CA LYS A 557 -43.88 44.32 9.88
C LYS A 557 -42.44 43.79 9.97
N GLY A 558 -42.11 42.70 9.28
CA GLY A 558 -40.72 42.22 9.17
C GLY A 558 -39.82 43.17 8.36
N ARG A 559 -40.28 43.69 7.21
CA ARG A 559 -39.51 44.67 6.42
C ARG A 559 -39.24 45.98 7.19
N HIS A 560 -40.18 46.40 8.03
CA HIS A 560 -40.04 47.58 8.89
C HIS A 560 -39.62 47.23 10.34
N TYR A 561 -39.05 46.05 10.60
CA TYR A 561 -38.76 45.58 11.98
C TYR A 561 -37.89 46.57 12.78
N LYS A 562 -36.93 47.23 12.13
CA LYS A 562 -36.05 48.23 12.75
C LYS A 562 -36.80 49.47 13.25
N GLU A 563 -37.89 49.83 12.60
CA GLU A 563 -38.73 50.99 12.92
C GLU A 563 -39.76 50.72 14.03
N LEU A 564 -39.93 49.46 14.45
CA LEU A 564 -40.89 49.09 15.48
C LEU A 564 -40.50 49.66 16.86
N PRO A 565 -41.49 50.00 17.71
CA PRO A 565 -41.26 50.31 19.12
C PRO A 565 -40.52 49.20 19.88
N GLU A 566 -39.76 49.55 20.92
CA GLU A 566 -38.94 48.58 21.66
C GLU A 566 -39.77 47.59 22.49
N ASP A 567 -40.94 47.99 22.98
CA ASP A 567 -41.91 47.08 23.62
C ASP A 567 -42.44 46.04 22.62
N ILE A 568 -42.71 46.44 21.38
CA ILE A 568 -43.11 45.56 20.28
C ILE A 568 -41.96 44.61 19.89
N LYS A 569 -40.72 45.10 19.76
CA LYS A 569 -39.53 44.26 19.50
C LYS A 569 -39.27 43.26 20.63
N SER A 570 -39.53 43.65 21.89
CA SER A 570 -39.38 42.78 23.05
C SER A 570 -40.35 41.59 23.03
N ILE A 571 -41.57 41.76 22.49
CA ILE A 571 -42.52 40.65 22.30
C ILE A 571 -42.00 39.67 21.25
N TYR A 572 -41.46 40.19 20.13
CA TYR A 572 -40.88 39.36 19.07
C TYR A 572 -39.54 38.71 19.45
N LYS A 573 -38.82 39.18 20.47
CA LYS A 573 -37.53 38.60 20.92
C LYS A 573 -36.45 38.55 19.83
N GLY A 574 -36.41 39.56 18.95
CA GLY A 574 -35.40 39.71 17.90
C GLY A 574 -35.86 39.26 16.49
N PHE A 575 -35.00 39.47 15.50
CA PHE A 575 -35.26 39.18 14.09
C PHE A 575 -34.01 38.58 13.42
N PRO A 576 -34.14 37.58 12.52
CA PRO A 576 -35.39 36.97 12.06
C PRO A 576 -35.98 35.94 13.02
N ASP A 577 -35.17 35.32 13.89
CA ASP A 577 -35.56 34.11 14.62
C ASP A 577 -36.79 34.26 15.51
N GLY A 578 -36.74 35.16 16.49
CA GLY A 578 -37.86 35.39 17.41
C GLY A 578 -39.13 35.86 16.66
N TYR A 579 -38.97 36.77 15.70
CA TYR A 579 -40.04 37.27 14.85
C TYR A 579 -40.78 36.16 14.10
N VAL A 580 -40.06 35.22 13.48
CA VAL A 580 -40.66 34.10 12.75
C VAL A 580 -41.25 33.07 13.71
N ASN A 581 -40.52 32.72 14.77
CA ASN A 581 -40.99 31.80 15.80
C ASN A 581 -42.33 32.27 16.41
N TYR A 582 -42.50 33.57 16.68
CA TYR A 582 -43.75 34.14 17.18
C TYR A 582 -44.97 33.82 16.30
N TYR A 583 -44.83 33.87 14.96
CA TYR A 583 -45.91 33.48 14.05
C TYR A 583 -46.07 31.97 13.93
N LEU A 584 -44.99 31.19 13.98
CA LEU A 584 -45.09 29.73 13.92
C LEU A 584 -45.64 29.12 15.23
N GLU A 585 -45.35 29.68 16.39
CA GLU A 585 -45.95 29.31 17.68
C GLU A 585 -47.46 29.55 17.70
N LYS A 586 -47.93 30.67 17.13
CA LYS A 586 -49.36 31.01 17.04
C LYS A 586 -50.09 30.31 15.90
N PHE A 587 -49.39 29.96 14.82
CA PHE A 587 -49.97 29.36 13.62
C PHE A 587 -49.09 28.18 13.12
N PRO A 588 -49.02 27.06 13.85
CA PRO A 588 -48.05 25.97 13.59
C PRO A 588 -48.10 25.33 12.20
N THR A 589 -49.24 25.42 11.52
CA THR A 589 -49.46 24.87 10.17
C THR A 589 -49.21 25.88 9.05
N LEU A 590 -48.99 27.17 9.36
CA LEU A 590 -48.89 28.25 8.37
C LEU A 590 -47.85 27.94 7.29
N LEU A 591 -46.64 27.55 7.70
CA LEU A 591 -45.54 27.25 6.80
C LEU A 591 -45.88 26.10 5.84
N ILE A 592 -46.41 24.99 6.35
CA ILE A 592 -46.69 23.81 5.51
C ILE A 592 -47.92 24.01 4.61
N VAL A 593 -48.92 24.78 5.04
CA VAL A 593 -50.05 25.20 4.21
C VAL A 593 -49.58 26.13 3.08
N CYS A 594 -48.65 27.05 3.35
CA CYS A 594 -48.06 27.91 2.33
C CYS A 594 -47.22 27.10 1.32
N TYR A 595 -46.36 26.20 1.81
CA TYR A 595 -45.52 25.32 1.00
C TYR A 595 -46.33 24.47 0.01
N HIS A 596 -47.32 23.71 0.49
CA HIS A 596 -48.14 22.89 -0.42
C HIS A 596 -49.04 23.72 -1.35
N SER A 597 -49.47 24.91 -0.93
CA SER A 597 -50.29 25.79 -1.80
C SER A 597 -49.48 26.38 -2.95
N ALA A 598 -48.22 26.77 -2.69
CA ALA A 598 -47.29 27.38 -3.65
C ALA A 598 -46.55 26.37 -4.55
N LYS A 599 -46.59 25.07 -4.25
CA LYS A 599 -45.90 24.01 -5.01
C LYS A 599 -46.18 23.96 -6.53
N SER A 600 -47.31 24.48 -7.04
CA SER A 600 -47.53 24.56 -8.50
C SER A 600 -46.85 25.72 -9.19
N GLU A 601 -46.37 26.69 -8.42
CA GLU A 601 -45.66 27.89 -8.89
C GLU A 601 -44.16 27.78 -8.58
N LYS A 602 -43.68 26.57 -8.29
CA LYS A 602 -42.28 26.24 -7.96
C LYS A 602 -41.26 26.67 -9.01
N ASP A 603 -41.69 26.88 -10.26
CA ASP A 603 -40.82 27.28 -11.35
C ASP A 603 -40.83 28.81 -11.59
N ASP A 604 -41.63 29.58 -10.83
CA ASP A 604 -41.59 31.07 -10.84
C ASP A 604 -40.32 31.59 -10.13
N GLU A 605 -39.79 32.71 -10.63
CA GLU A 605 -38.55 33.32 -10.16
C GLU A 605 -38.53 33.60 -8.64
N LEU A 606 -39.68 33.97 -8.06
CA LEU A 606 -39.81 34.25 -6.62
C LEU A 606 -39.85 33.00 -5.74
N LEU A 607 -40.12 31.82 -6.32
CA LEU A 607 -40.46 30.61 -5.57
C LEU A 607 -39.50 29.43 -5.82
N ARG A 608 -38.72 29.46 -6.91
CA ARG A 608 -37.79 28.39 -7.31
C ARG A 608 -36.68 28.03 -6.31
N GLU A 609 -36.29 28.93 -5.41
CA GLU A 609 -35.26 28.64 -4.40
C GLU A 609 -35.78 27.80 -3.21
N PHE A 610 -37.09 27.52 -3.19
CA PHE A 610 -37.78 26.83 -2.10
C PHE A 610 -38.23 25.40 -2.46
N TYR A 611 -37.95 24.90 -3.67
CA TYR A 611 -38.40 23.56 -4.13
C TYR A 611 -37.25 22.75 -4.72
#